data_AF-A0A953HBI4-F1
#
_entry.id   AF-A0A953HBI4-F1
#
_cell.length_a   1.000
_cell.length_b   1.000
_cell.length_c   1.000
_cell.angle_alpha   90.00
_cell.angle_beta   90.00
_cell.angle_gamma   90.00
#
_symmetry.space_group_name_H-M   'P 1'
#
loop_
_entity.id
_entity.type
_entity.pdbx_description
1 polymer ?
#
loop_
_entity_poly.entity_id
_entity_poly.type
_entity_poly.pdbx_seq_one_letter_code
_entity_poly.pdbx_strand_id
1 'polypeptide(L)'
;MKNKENYLNELYKAYEYSTAEFDKSLTLISCGILGVSFAFIEKIVPIASAECKDLLINAWVILGIAIGISLIAHYLNIVFIKIVIKNYNSKNSPLEERVRKRSEIAIQLLNLITFLLTTIGTILIFIFIKKNISI
;
A
#
# COMPACT_ATOMS: atom_id res chain seq x y z
N MET A 1 -23.98 29.13 -5.21
CA MET A 1 -23.07 28.32 -6.06
C MET A 1 -21.65 28.23 -5.49
N LYS A 2 -20.97 29.35 -5.20
CA LYS A 2 -19.60 29.40 -4.63
C LYS A 2 -19.38 28.54 -3.38
N ASN A 3 -20.40 28.40 -2.52
CA ASN A 3 -20.32 27.58 -1.30
C ASN A 3 -20.29 26.06 -1.59
N LYS A 4 -20.97 25.61 -2.66
CA LYS A 4 -21.00 24.19 -3.05
C LYS A 4 -19.69 23.76 -3.72
N GLU A 5 -19.12 24.61 -4.57
CA GLU A 5 -17.82 24.35 -5.21
C GLU A 5 -16.68 24.33 -4.19
N ASN A 6 -16.70 25.25 -3.22
CA ASN A 6 -15.74 25.24 -2.11
C ASN A 6 -15.84 23.97 -1.28
N TYR A 7 -17.06 23.57 -0.90
CA TYR A 7 -17.29 22.32 -0.17
C TYR A 7 -16.80 21.07 -0.93
N LEU A 8 -17.07 20.99 -2.24
CA LEU A 8 -16.58 19.90 -3.07
C LEU A 8 -15.05 19.88 -3.14
N ASN A 9 -14.41 21.04 -3.27
CA ASN A 9 -12.95 21.12 -3.27
C ASN A 9 -12.34 20.69 -1.93
N GLU A 10 -12.97 21.02 -0.80
CA GLU A 10 -12.54 20.55 0.51
C GLU A 10 -12.67 19.02 0.64
N LEU A 11 -13.78 18.44 0.17
CA LEU A 11 -13.96 17.00 0.13
C LEU A 11 -12.90 16.31 -0.73
N TYR A 12 -12.58 16.85 -1.91
CA TYR A 12 -11.52 16.30 -2.76
C TYR A 12 -10.15 16.35 -2.09
N LYS A 13 -9.81 17.48 -1.44
CA LYS A 13 -8.54 17.59 -0.68
C LYS A 13 -8.48 16.60 0.47
N ALA A 14 -9.57 16.44 1.22
CA ALA A 14 -9.66 15.47 2.31
C ALA A 14 -9.49 14.03 1.80
N TYR A 15 -10.11 13.71 0.66
CA TYR A 15 -9.99 12.41 0.01
C TYR A 15 -8.54 12.11 -0.44
N GLU A 16 -7.91 13.06 -1.16
CA GLU A 16 -6.52 12.93 -1.62
C GLU A 16 -5.56 12.74 -0.43
N TYR A 17 -5.72 13.56 0.62
CA TYR A 17 -4.94 13.46 1.84
C TYR A 17 -5.12 12.10 2.53
N SER A 18 -6.37 11.66 2.73
CA SER A 18 -6.68 10.38 3.36
C SER A 18 -6.09 9.20 2.58
N THR A 19 -6.10 9.26 1.25
CA THR A 19 -5.57 8.20 0.39
C THR A 19 -4.06 8.13 0.50
N ALA A 20 -3.38 9.28 0.41
CA ALA A 20 -1.93 9.36 0.53
C ALA A 20 -1.45 8.92 1.91
N GLU A 21 -2.18 9.27 2.97
CA GLU A 21 -1.80 8.91 4.34
C GLU A 21 -2.05 7.42 4.64
N PHE A 22 -3.11 6.85 4.06
CA PHE A 22 -3.36 5.40 4.13
C PHE A 22 -2.21 4.61 3.51
N ASP A 23 -1.77 4.98 2.30
CA ASP A 23 -0.68 4.28 1.59
C ASP A 23 0.64 4.33 2.38
N LYS A 24 0.97 5.50 2.93
CA LYS A 24 2.15 5.67 3.79
C LYS A 24 2.06 4.81 5.04
N SER A 25 0.93 4.85 5.73
CA SER A 25 0.69 4.10 6.96
C SER A 25 0.81 2.60 6.71
N LEU A 26 0.21 2.11 5.62
CA LEU A 26 0.25 0.71 5.25
C LEU A 26 1.68 0.24 4.94
N THR A 27 2.44 1.05 4.20
CA THR A 27 3.85 0.77 3.89
C THR A 27 4.69 0.73 5.16
N LEU A 28 4.49 1.68 6.07
CA LEU A 28 5.19 1.75 7.35
C LEU A 28 4.88 0.53 8.22
N ILE A 29 3.60 0.12 8.27
CA ILE A 29 3.17 -1.09 8.98
C ILE A 29 3.85 -2.32 8.39
N SER A 30 3.87 -2.49 7.06
CA SER A 30 4.54 -3.60 6.40
C SER A 30 6.04 -3.66 6.72
N CYS A 31 6.74 -2.53 6.65
CA CYS A 31 8.15 -2.43 7.04
C CYS A 31 8.35 -2.75 8.53
N GLY A 32 7.47 -2.25 9.40
CA GLY A 32 7.51 -2.50 10.84
C GLY A 32 7.32 -3.98 11.16
N ILE A 33 6.34 -4.64 10.54
CA ILE A 33 6.07 -6.07 10.70
C ILE A 33 7.26 -6.90 10.21
N LEU A 34 7.85 -6.57 9.06
CA LEU A 34 9.08 -7.21 8.59
C LEU A 34 10.22 -7.05 9.60
N GLY A 35 10.49 -5.82 10.04
CA GLY A 35 11.57 -5.54 11.00
C GLY A 35 11.39 -6.28 12.32
N VAL A 36 10.17 -6.27 12.89
CA VAL A 36 9.83 -7.02 14.10
C VAL A 36 10.00 -8.52 13.88
N SER A 37 9.59 -9.04 12.71
CA SER A 37 9.73 -10.47 12.42
C SER A 37 11.19 -10.92 12.33
N PHE A 38 12.08 -10.13 11.73
CA PHE A 38 13.52 -10.42 11.73
C PHE A 38 14.09 -10.45 13.15
N ALA A 39 13.75 -9.46 13.97
CA ALA A 39 14.18 -9.40 15.36
C ALA A 39 13.64 -10.58 16.19
N PHE A 40 12.41 -11.02 15.93
CA PHE A 40 11.79 -12.18 16.58
C PHE A 40 12.60 -13.46 16.31
N ILE A 41 13.01 -13.68 15.07
CA ILE A 41 13.78 -14.86 14.68
C ILE A 41 15.21 -14.81 15.21
N GLU A 42 15.82 -13.64 15.23
CA GLU A 42 17.18 -13.49 15.73
C GLU A 42 17.25 -13.70 17.25
N LYS A 43 16.23 -13.22 17.99
CA LYS A 43 16.29 -13.14 19.47
C LYS A 43 15.44 -14.17 20.20
N ILE A 44 14.37 -14.70 19.60
CA ILE A 44 13.39 -15.54 20.29
C ILE A 44 13.38 -16.96 19.74
N VAL A 45 13.32 -17.14 18.41
CA VAL A 45 13.24 -18.47 17.79
C VAL A 45 14.38 -18.65 16.79
N PRO A 46 15.45 -19.37 17.15
CA PRO A 46 16.55 -19.66 16.23
C PRO A 46 16.02 -20.35 14.96
N ILE A 47 16.42 -19.87 13.78
CA ILE A 47 16.01 -20.45 12.48
C ILE A 47 16.33 -21.95 12.40
N ALA A 48 17.40 -22.40 13.07
CA ALA A 48 17.81 -23.80 13.06
C ALA A 48 16.72 -24.72 13.62
N SER A 49 16.07 -24.32 14.73
CA SER A 49 15.04 -25.08 15.43
C SER A 49 13.61 -24.73 15.02
N ALA A 50 13.43 -23.69 14.19
CA ALA A 50 12.10 -23.23 13.81
C ALA A 50 11.34 -24.23 12.91
N GLU A 51 10.08 -24.48 13.24
CA GLU A 51 9.15 -25.22 12.39
C GLU A 51 8.50 -24.31 11.34
N CYS A 52 8.16 -24.90 10.18
CA CYS A 52 7.45 -24.22 9.09
C CYS A 52 8.16 -22.97 8.53
N LYS A 53 9.47 -23.07 8.25
CA LYS A 53 10.29 -21.96 7.68
C LYS A 53 9.72 -21.41 6.37
N ASP A 54 9.11 -22.26 5.55
CA ASP A 54 8.47 -21.84 4.29
C ASP A 54 7.32 -20.86 4.53
N LEU A 55 6.57 -20.99 5.63
CA LEU A 55 5.47 -20.09 5.97
C LEU A 55 6.00 -18.66 6.20
N LEU A 56 7.13 -18.57 6.89
CA LEU A 56 7.82 -17.31 7.16
C LEU A 56 8.39 -16.69 5.88
N ILE A 57 9.08 -17.48 5.05
CA ILE A 57 9.63 -17.00 3.78
C ILE A 57 8.52 -16.48 2.89
N ASN A 58 7.40 -17.21 2.78
CA ASN A 58 6.24 -16.75 2.02
C ASN A 58 5.64 -15.46 2.59
N ALA A 59 5.56 -15.33 3.91
CA ALA A 59 5.09 -14.10 4.55
C ALA A 59 5.99 -12.90 4.20
N TRP A 60 7.32 -13.08 4.24
CA TRP A 60 8.29 -12.06 3.87
C TRP A 60 8.20 -11.66 2.41
N VAL A 61 8.08 -12.63 1.51
CA VAL A 61 7.92 -12.38 0.08
C VAL A 61 6.61 -11.59 -0.16
N ILE A 62 5.50 -11.99 0.46
CA ILE A 62 4.22 -11.30 0.33
C ILE A 62 4.31 -9.85 0.84
N LEU A 63 4.91 -9.62 2.01
CA LEU A 63 5.11 -8.27 2.55
C LEU A 63 6.05 -7.43 1.68
N GLY A 64 7.12 -8.03 1.16
CA GLY A 64 8.05 -7.38 0.24
C GLY A 64 7.36 -6.97 -1.08
N ILE A 65 6.51 -7.84 -1.64
CA ILE A 65 5.68 -7.52 -2.81
C ILE A 65 4.70 -6.40 -2.47
N ALA A 66 4.04 -6.44 -1.31
CA ALA A 66 3.11 -5.39 -0.88
C ALA A 66 3.80 -4.02 -0.83
N ILE A 67 4.99 -3.94 -0.23
CA ILE A 67 5.81 -2.71 -0.21
C ILE A 67 6.14 -2.27 -1.64
N GLY A 68 6.61 -3.18 -2.50
CA GLY A 68 6.92 -2.88 -3.89
C GLY A 68 5.73 -2.32 -4.68
N ILE A 69 4.55 -2.92 -4.53
CA ILE A 69 3.31 -2.45 -5.17
C ILE A 69 2.92 -1.06 -4.64
N SER A 70 3.05 -0.80 -3.32
CA SER A 70 2.76 0.53 -2.76
C SER A 70 3.63 1.61 -3.39
N LEU A 71 4.92 1.33 -3.61
CA LEU A 71 5.86 2.28 -4.19
C LEU A 71 5.51 2.53 -5.67
N ILE A 72 5.12 1.49 -6.40
CA ILE A 72 4.66 1.61 -7.79
C ILE A 72 3.38 2.44 -7.86
N ALA A 73 2.40 2.19 -6.99
CA ALA A 73 1.15 2.96 -6.93
C ALA A 73 1.43 4.44 -6.65
N HIS A 74 2.30 4.73 -5.68
CA HIS A 74 2.72 6.08 -5.35
C HIS A 74 3.44 6.77 -6.52
N TYR A 75 4.36 6.07 -7.19
CA TYR A 75 5.06 6.59 -8.36
C TYR A 75 4.10 6.92 -9.50
N LEU A 76 3.15 6.00 -9.81
CA LEU A 76 2.13 6.22 -10.83
C LEU A 76 1.27 7.44 -10.50
N ASN A 77 0.89 7.62 -9.23
CA ASN A 77 0.15 8.79 -8.80
C ASN A 77 0.89 10.11 -9.11
N ILE A 78 2.20 10.17 -8.80
CA ILE A 78 3.04 11.33 -9.13
C ILE A 78 3.07 11.58 -10.65
N VAL A 79 3.22 10.51 -11.45
CA VAL A 79 3.23 10.62 -12.92
C VAL A 79 1.90 11.18 -13.44
N PHE A 80 0.76 10.69 -12.95
CA PHE A 80 -0.54 11.17 -13.39
C PHE A 80 -0.81 12.61 -12.98
N ILE A 81 -0.44 13.01 -11.76
CA ILE A 81 -0.53 14.41 -11.32
C ILE A 81 0.27 15.31 -12.26
N LYS A 82 1.50 14.92 -12.62
CA LYS A 82 2.34 15.69 -13.57
C LYS A 82 1.68 15.82 -14.95
N ILE A 83 1.09 14.74 -15.47
CA ILE A 83 0.38 14.74 -16.76
C ILE A 83 -0.82 15.71 -16.71
N VAL A 84 -1.61 15.66 -15.64
CA VAL A 84 -2.78 16.53 -15.45
C VAL A 84 -2.34 18.01 -15.36
N ILE A 85 -1.29 18.32 -14.61
CA ILE A 85 -0.75 19.69 -14.50
C ILE A 85 -0.29 20.21 -15.87
N LYS A 86 0.45 19.39 -16.63
CA LYS A 86 0.97 19.78 -17.95
C LYS A 86 -0.16 20.10 -18.95
N ASN A 87 -1.27 19.39 -18.85
CA ASN A 87 -2.39 19.50 -19.78
C ASN A 87 -3.50 20.45 -19.31
N TYR A 88 -3.41 21.00 -18.10
CA TYR A 88 -4.45 21.87 -17.51
C TYR A 88 -4.85 23.09 -18.38
N ASN A 89 -3.92 23.63 -19.18
CA ASN A 89 -4.18 24.77 -20.09
C ASN A 89 -4.63 24.37 -21.50
N SER A 90 -4.56 23.08 -21.84
CA SER A 90 -5.01 22.51 -23.11
C SER A 90 -6.46 22.08 -22.94
N LYS A 91 -7.41 22.82 -23.52
CA LYS A 91 -8.88 22.57 -23.51
C LYS A 91 -9.28 21.13 -23.11
N ASN A 92 -9.96 21.01 -21.97
CA ASN A 92 -10.68 19.83 -21.45
C ASN A 92 -11.18 18.89 -22.57
N SER A 93 -10.32 17.97 -23.01
CA SER A 93 -10.70 17.03 -24.05
C SER A 93 -11.34 15.81 -23.40
N PRO A 94 -12.34 15.17 -24.04
CA PRO A 94 -12.93 13.92 -23.53
C PRO A 94 -11.91 12.80 -23.29
N LEU A 95 -10.71 12.91 -23.87
CA LEU A 95 -9.58 12.00 -23.68
C LEU A 95 -8.92 12.17 -22.31
N GLU A 96 -8.75 13.39 -21.82
CA GLU A 96 -8.12 13.65 -20.51
C GLU A 96 -8.97 13.11 -19.36
N GLU A 97 -10.29 13.27 -19.44
CA GLU A 97 -11.20 12.74 -18.42
C GLU A 97 -11.19 11.19 -18.39
N ARG A 98 -11.07 10.55 -19.55
CA ARG A 98 -10.94 9.07 -19.64
C ARG A 98 -9.62 8.58 -19.06
N VAL A 99 -8.51 9.25 -19.36
CA VAL A 99 -7.20 8.90 -18.81
C VAL A 99 -7.22 9.07 -17.29
N ARG A 100 -7.73 10.20 -16.78
CA ARG A 100 -7.86 10.45 -15.34
C ARG A 100 -8.65 9.35 -14.64
N LYS A 101 -9.86 9.01 -15.12
CA LYS A 101 -10.69 7.96 -14.51
C LYS A 101 -10.00 6.59 -14.51
N ARG A 102 -9.35 6.21 -15.60
CA ARG A 102 -8.64 4.92 -15.68
C ARG A 102 -7.45 4.86 -14.73
N SER A 103 -6.68 5.94 -14.65
CA SER A 103 -5.55 6.07 -13.73
C SER A 103 -5.98 5.98 -12.27
N GLU A 104 -7.07 6.65 -11.92
CA GLU A 104 -7.65 6.65 -10.58
C GLU A 104 -8.09 5.23 -10.16
N ILE A 105 -8.82 4.53 -11.03
CA ILE A 105 -9.23 3.13 -10.80
C ILE A 105 -8.00 2.22 -10.65
N ALA A 106 -6.96 2.41 -11.48
CA ALA A 106 -5.75 1.61 -11.39
C ALA A 106 -5.03 1.79 -10.05
N ILE A 107 -4.90 3.04 -9.57
CA ILE A 107 -4.28 3.34 -8.27
C ILE A 107 -5.12 2.73 -7.14
N GLN A 108 -6.44 2.91 -7.15
CA GLN A 108 -7.32 2.34 -6.13
C GLN A 108 -7.20 0.80 -6.07
N LEU A 109 -7.10 0.14 -7.23
CA LEU A 109 -6.91 -1.31 -7.29
C LEU A 109 -5.55 -1.74 -6.71
N LEU A 110 -4.46 -1.03 -7.04
CA LEU A 110 -3.14 -1.33 -6.50
C LEU A 110 -3.09 -1.13 -4.98
N ASN A 111 -3.73 -0.09 -4.46
CA ASN A 111 -3.82 0.16 -3.02
C ASN A 111 -4.63 -0.93 -2.30
N LEU A 112 -5.74 -1.38 -2.90
CA LEU A 112 -6.52 -2.50 -2.39
C LEU A 112 -5.71 -3.81 -2.37
N ILE A 113 -4.98 -4.11 -3.46
CA ILE A 113 -4.10 -5.28 -3.53
C ILE A 113 -3.03 -5.20 -2.44
N THR A 114 -2.42 -4.03 -2.26
CA THR A 114 -1.41 -3.79 -1.23
C THR A 114 -1.97 -4.03 0.17
N PHE A 115 -3.18 -3.57 0.44
CA PHE A 115 -3.87 -3.80 1.71
C PHE A 115 -4.12 -5.30 1.97
N LEU A 116 -4.62 -6.03 0.97
CA LEU A 116 -4.86 -7.46 1.08
C LEU A 116 -3.56 -8.25 1.30
N LEU A 117 -2.52 -7.97 0.52
CA LEU A 117 -1.22 -8.63 0.67
C LEU A 117 -0.59 -8.36 2.04
N THR A 118 -0.63 -7.10 2.49
CA THR A 118 -0.12 -6.72 3.83
C THR A 118 -0.86 -7.50 4.92
N THR A 119 -2.18 -7.58 4.83
CA THR A 119 -3.01 -8.32 5.79
C THR A 119 -2.69 -9.81 5.78
N ILE A 120 -2.60 -10.44 4.60
CA ILE A 120 -2.27 -11.85 4.45
C ILE A 120 -0.87 -12.15 5.00
N GLY A 121 0.14 -11.37 4.60
CA GLY A 121 1.51 -11.51 5.09
C GLY A 121 1.60 -11.39 6.60
N THR A 122 0.90 -10.42 7.18
CA THR A 122 0.81 -10.23 8.63
C THR A 122 0.23 -11.46 9.33
N ILE A 123 -0.89 -12.00 8.83
CA ILE A 123 -1.53 -13.20 9.39
C ILE A 123 -0.57 -14.40 9.35
N LEU A 124 0.16 -14.59 8.25
CA LEU A 124 1.14 -15.67 8.13
C LEU A 124 2.26 -15.56 9.17
N ILE A 125 2.76 -14.34 9.42
CA ILE A 125 3.76 -14.10 10.49
C ILE A 125 3.18 -14.46 11.85
N PHE A 126 1.95 -14.06 12.17
CA PHE A 126 1.32 -14.42 13.44
C PHE A 126 1.13 -15.94 13.61
N ILE A 127 0.75 -16.65 12.54
CA ILE A 127 0.64 -18.11 12.56
C ILE A 127 2.01 -18.76 12.81
N PHE A 128 3.06 -18.27 12.14
CA PHE A 128 4.43 -18.74 12.35
C PHE A 128 4.89 -18.53 13.80
N ILE A 129 4.69 -17.33 14.34
CA ILE A 129 5.04 -16.98 15.73
C ILE A 129 4.29 -17.91 16.69
N LYS A 130 2.97 -18.08 16.53
CA LYS A 130 2.16 -18.93 17.41
C LYS A 130 2.65 -20.37 17.42
N LYS A 131 2.99 -20.93 16.25
CA LYS A 131 3.53 -22.30 16.15
C LYS A 131 4.85 -22.45 16.89
N ASN A 132 5.75 -21.47 16.80
CA ASN A 132 7.10 -21.59 17.36
C ASN A 132 7.23 -21.14 18.83
N ILE A 133 6.26 -20.40 19.37
CA ILE A 133 6.18 -20.08 20.82
C ILE A 133 5.41 -21.17 21.59
N SER A 134 4.42 -21.81 20.97
CA SER A 134 3.56 -22.80 21.63
C SER A 134 4.20 -24.21 21.74
N ILE A 135 5.49 -24.32 21.41
CA ILE A 135 6.33 -25.51 21.56
C ILE A 135 7.23 -25.29 22.77
#